data_AF-A0A258VVS2-F1
#
_entry.id   AF-A0A258VVS2-F1
#
_cell.length_a   1.000
_cell.length_b   1.000
_cell.length_c   1.000
_cell.angle_alpha   90.00
_cell.angle_beta   90.00
_cell.angle_gamma   90.00
#
_symmetry.space_group_name_H-M   'P 1'
#
loop_
_entity.id
_entity.type
_entity.pdbx_description
1 polymer ?
#
loop_
_entity_poly.entity_id
_entity_poly.type
_entity_poly.pdbx_seq_one_letter_code
_entity_poly.pdbx_strand_id
1 'polypeptide(L)'
;MIVFDLQCEPVGHRFEGWFGSSADYEEQTARGLVSCPTCGSPDVTKAVMAPNLGRKGNQVSLPTSRPETAPQAMAHAPLTPEAVAMLKAVAAMQAEAIKSSTWVGEKFAEDA
;
A
#
# COMPACT_ATOMS: atom_id res chain seq x y z
N MET A 1 -7.91 -7.42 -11.53
CA MET A 1 -7.52 -6.45 -10.49
C MET A 1 -8.50 -5.28 -10.52
N ILE A 2 -9.25 -5.07 -9.45
CA ILE A 2 -10.16 -3.95 -9.23
C ILE A 2 -9.75 -3.21 -7.97
N VAL A 3 -9.90 -1.89 -7.97
CA VAL A 3 -9.63 -1.04 -6.81
C VAL A 3 -10.95 -0.50 -6.29
N PHE A 4 -11.17 -0.60 -4.98
CA PHE A 4 -12.28 0.05 -4.27
C PHE A 4 -11.73 1.06 -3.29
N ASP A 5 -12.35 2.24 -3.22
CA ASP A 5 -12.17 3.11 -2.06
C ASP A 5 -13.03 2.54 -0.94
N LEU A 6 -12.40 2.30 0.20
CA LEU A 6 -13.00 1.73 1.40
C LEU A 6 -12.94 2.74 2.54
N GLN A 7 -13.86 2.61 3.49
CA GLN A 7 -13.85 3.37 4.72
C GLN A 7 -14.21 2.47 5.91
N CYS A 8 -13.64 2.74 7.09
CA CYS A 8 -14.10 2.09 8.31
C CYS A 8 -15.31 2.82 8.91
N GLU A 9 -16.31 2.07 9.41
CA GLU A 9 -17.51 2.66 10.03
C GLU A 9 -17.21 3.46 11.31
N PRO A 10 -16.34 3.02 12.24
CA PRO A 10 -16.21 3.71 13.53
C PRO A 10 -15.57 5.10 13.44
N VAL A 11 -14.61 5.30 12.53
CA VAL A 11 -13.80 6.54 12.45
C VAL A 11 -13.83 7.17 11.06
N GLY A 12 -14.22 6.44 10.01
CA GLY A 12 -14.27 6.97 8.65
C GLY A 12 -12.91 7.09 7.96
N HIS A 13 -11.87 6.37 8.42
CA HIS A 13 -10.58 6.35 7.73
C HIS A 13 -10.75 5.80 6.33
N ARG A 14 -10.34 6.58 5.31
CA ARG A 14 -10.41 6.18 3.90
C ARG A 14 -9.11 5.54 3.46
N PHE A 15 -9.22 4.46 2.71
CA PHE A 15 -8.08 3.74 2.16
C PHE A 15 -8.49 2.96 0.90
N GLU A 16 -7.51 2.57 0.09
CA GLU A 16 -7.75 1.80 -1.13
C GLU A 16 -7.58 0.30 -0.84
N GLY A 17 -8.48 -0.52 -1.38
CA GLY A 17 -8.39 -1.98 -1.36
C GLY A 17 -8.26 -2.56 -2.78
N TRP A 18 -7.28 -3.44 -2.97
CA TRP A 18 -6.97 -4.05 -4.27
C TRP A 18 -7.38 -5.52 -4.26
N PHE A 19 -8.29 -5.90 -5.16
CA PHE A 19 -8.87 -7.24 -5.23
C PHE A 19 -8.71 -7.83 -6.63
N GLY A 20 -8.66 -9.16 -6.75
CA GLY A 20 -8.58 -9.82 -8.06
C GLY A 20 -9.84 -9.56 -8.89
N SER A 21 -11.00 -9.65 -8.24
CA SER A 21 -12.34 -9.41 -8.78
C SER A 21 -13.29 -8.75 -7.76
N SER A 22 -14.48 -8.31 -8.21
CA SER A 22 -15.53 -7.86 -7.28
C SER A 22 -16.03 -8.98 -6.37
N ALA A 23 -16.05 -10.23 -6.84
CA ALA A 23 -16.46 -11.40 -6.06
C ALA A 23 -15.43 -11.71 -4.96
N ASP A 24 -14.14 -11.55 -5.24
CA ASP A 24 -13.08 -11.75 -4.24
C ASP A 24 -13.21 -10.77 -3.08
N TYR A 25 -13.59 -9.52 -3.37
CA TYR A 25 -13.90 -8.52 -2.33
C TYR A 25 -15.07 -8.98 -1.45
N GLU A 26 -16.16 -9.45 -2.05
CA GLU A 26 -17.34 -9.91 -1.32
C GLU A 26 -17.01 -11.12 -0.44
N GLU A 27 -16.27 -12.10 -0.97
CA GLU A 27 -15.85 -13.29 -0.22
C GLU A 27 -14.92 -12.93 0.95
N GLN A 28 -13.90 -12.09 0.72
CA GLN A 28 -12.97 -11.67 1.77
C GLN A 28 -13.67 -10.85 2.86
N THR A 29 -14.62 -9.99 2.47
CA THR A 29 -15.42 -9.21 3.43
C THR A 29 -16.33 -10.13 4.25
N ALA A 30 -17.02 -11.09 3.62
CA ALA A 30 -17.86 -12.07 4.30
C ALA A 30 -17.08 -12.96 5.28
N ARG A 31 -15.79 -13.21 5.00
CA ARG A 31 -14.86 -13.94 5.88
C ARG A 31 -14.21 -13.06 6.95
N GLY A 32 -14.49 -11.76 6.98
CA GLY A 32 -13.90 -10.82 7.93
C GLY A 32 -12.40 -10.58 7.74
N LEU A 33 -11.88 -10.79 6.52
CA LEU A 33 -10.46 -10.65 6.19
C LEU A 33 -10.06 -9.21 5.82
N VAL A 34 -11.04 -8.33 5.62
CA VAL A 34 -10.82 -6.92 5.29
C VAL A 34 -10.88 -6.10 6.57
N SER A 35 -9.81 -5.36 6.87
CA SER A 35 -9.74 -4.51 8.06
C SER A 35 -9.11 -3.15 7.73
N CYS A 36 -9.42 -2.16 8.56
CA CYS A 36 -8.86 -0.82 8.43
C CYS A 36 -7.36 -0.83 8.80
N PRO A 37 -6.45 -0.39 7.90
CA PRO A 37 -5.02 -0.37 8.20
C PRO A 37 -4.62 0.66 9.27
N THR A 38 -5.50 1.62 9.57
CA THR A 38 -5.23 2.68 10.55
C THR A 38 -5.71 2.33 11.96
N CYS A 39 -6.88 1.71 12.10
CA CYS A 39 -7.46 1.40 13.42
C CYS A 39 -7.74 -0.08 13.67
N GLY A 40 -7.51 -0.96 12.70
CA GLY A 40 -7.75 -2.41 12.83
C GLY A 40 -9.22 -2.83 12.82
N SER A 41 -10.16 -1.90 12.67
CA SER A 41 -11.60 -2.21 12.63
C SER A 41 -11.93 -3.17 11.47
N PRO A 42 -12.66 -4.28 11.72
CA PRO A 42 -13.17 -5.15 10.66
C PRO A 42 -14.39 -4.56 9.95
N ASP A 43 -15.05 -3.57 10.56
CA ASP A 43 -16.23 -2.91 9.99
C ASP A 43 -15.79 -1.93 8.88
N VAL A 44 -15.70 -2.45 7.65
CA VAL A 44 -15.25 -1.72 6.46
C VAL A 44 -16.34 -1.75 5.38
N THR A 45 -16.66 -0.59 4.83
CA THR A 45 -17.65 -0.42 3.76
C THR A 45 -17.03 0.27 2.54
N LYS A 46 -17.65 0.11 1.37
CA LYS A 46 -17.24 0.88 0.17
C LYS A 46 -17.56 2.35 0.40
N ALA A 47 -16.56 3.21 0.23
CA ALA A 47 -16.75 4.65 0.28
C ALA A 47 -17.61 5.12 -0.91
N VAL A 48 -18.22 6.29 -0.76
CA VAL A 48 -19.01 6.90 -1.84
C VAL A 48 -18.08 7.29 -3.00
N MET A 49 -18.19 6.59 -4.12
CA MET A 49 -17.44 6.87 -5.34
C MET A 49 -18.16 7.94 -6.18
N ALA A 50 -17.40 8.90 -6.74
CA ALA A 50 -17.95 9.79 -7.76
C ALA A 50 -18.28 8.98 -9.02
N PRO A 51 -19.46 9.18 -9.64
CA PRO A 51 -19.81 8.47 -10.88
C PRO A 51 -18.84 8.84 -11.99
N ASN A 52 -18.49 7.87 -12.84
CA ASN A 52 -17.67 8.12 -14.03
C ASN A 52 -18.48 8.93 -15.05
N LEU A 53 -18.36 10.25 -15.00
CA LEU A 53 -19.00 11.14 -15.95
C LEU A 53 -18.18 11.15 -17.25
N GLY A 54 -18.81 10.74 -18.35
CA GLY A 54 -18.22 10.89 -19.68
C GLY A 54 -17.85 12.35 -19.96
N ARG A 55 -16.68 12.59 -20.56
CA ARG A 55 -16.17 13.94 -20.82
C ARG A 55 -17.11 14.67 -21.79
N LYS A 56 -17.85 15.68 -21.31
CA LYS A 56 -18.60 16.60 -22.17
C LYS A 56 -17.58 17.49 -22.89
N GLY A 57 -17.62 17.55 -24.23
CA GLY A 57 -16.62 18.21 -25.08
C GLY A 57 -16.39 19.71 -24.85
N ASN A 58 -17.10 20.33 -23.90
CA ASN A 58 -17.01 21.75 -23.56
C ASN A 58 -16.52 22.02 -22.12
N GLN A 59 -15.92 21.02 -21.45
CA GLN A 59 -15.36 21.22 -20.13
C GLN A 59 -13.95 21.82 -20.23
N VAL A 60 -13.82 23.07 -19.79
CA VAL A 60 -12.54 23.70 -19.49
C VAL A 60 -11.92 22.94 -18.31
N SER A 61 -10.75 22.35 -18.51
CA SER A 61 -10.01 21.68 -17.46
C SER A 61 -9.63 22.69 -16.38
N LEU A 62 -10.32 22.68 -15.24
CA LEU A 62 -9.83 23.35 -14.04
C LEU A 62 -8.75 22.45 -13.42
N PRO A 63 -7.57 22.99 -13.07
CA PRO A 63 -6.54 22.22 -12.42
C PRO A 63 -7.07 21.75 -11.05
N THR A 64 -7.18 20.43 -10.89
CA THR A 64 -7.38 19.84 -9.56
C THR A 64 -6.12 20.10 -8.75
N SER A 65 -6.24 20.86 -7.67
CA SER A 65 -5.15 21.07 -6.72
C SER A 65 -4.94 19.77 -5.96
N ARG A 66 -4.07 18.90 -6.48
CA ARG A 66 -3.50 17.82 -5.68
C ARG A 66 -2.77 18.49 -4.50
N PRO A 67 -2.99 18.08 -3.25
CA PRO A 67 -2.12 18.53 -2.17
C PRO A 67 -0.69 18.13 -2.55
N GLU A 68 0.16 19.13 -2.72
CA GLU A 68 1.58 18.96 -2.95
C GLU A 68 2.14 18.24 -1.73
N THR A 69 2.47 16.96 -1.87
CA THR A 69 3.28 16.27 -0.87
C THR A 69 4.61 17.00 -0.84
N ALA A 70 4.82 17.82 0.19
CA ALA A 70 6.08 18.53 0.37
C ALA A 70 7.23 17.54 0.24
N PRO A 71 8.30 17.86 -0.52
CA PRO A 71 9.45 16.99 -0.62
C PRO A 71 10.02 16.81 0.79
N GLN A 72 9.90 15.60 1.33
CA GLN A 72 10.53 15.23 2.57
C GLN A 72 12.04 15.38 2.35
N ALA A 73 12.66 16.30 3.08
CA ALA A 73 14.10 16.51 3.03
C ALA A 73 14.78 15.22 3.49
N MET A 74 15.28 14.43 2.53
CA MET A 74 16.17 13.31 2.80
C MET A 74 17.40 13.91 3.50
N ALA A 75 17.59 13.57 4.77
CA ALA A 75 18.71 14.09 5.54
C ALA A 75 20.03 13.62 4.93
N HIS A 76 20.70 14.49 4.17
CA HIS A 76 22.07 14.30 3.68
C HIS A 76 23.11 14.63 4.75
N ALA A 77 22.81 14.33 6.02
CA ALA A 77 23.78 14.46 7.08
C ALA A 77 24.77 13.28 6.99
N PRO A 78 26.10 13.53 7.07
CA PRO A 78 27.06 12.44 7.14
C PRO A 78 26.77 11.59 8.39
N LEU A 79 26.73 10.27 8.19
CA LEU A 79 26.50 9.30 9.25
C LEU A 79 27.62 9.37 10.30
N THR A 80 27.27 9.18 11.57
CA THR A 80 28.27 9.07 12.64
C THR A 80 29.12 7.80 12.46
N PRO A 81 30.37 7.78 12.97
CA PRO A 81 31.23 6.59 12.87
C PRO A 81 30.59 5.32 13.48
N GLU A 82 29.84 5.47 14.57
CA GLU A 82 29.09 4.38 15.20
C GLU A 82 27.97 3.83 14.30
N ALA A 83 27.22 4.72 13.64
CA ALA A 83 26.18 4.31 12.69
C ALA A 83 26.77 3.58 11.47
N VAL A 84 27.93 4.00 10.99
CA VAL A 84 28.64 3.31 9.89
C VAL A 84 29.10 1.91 10.33
N ALA A 85 29.60 1.76 11.55
CA ALA A 85 29.99 0.45 12.09
C ALA A 85 28.78 -0.49 12.22
N MET A 86 27.65 0.03 12.72
CA MET A 86 26.40 -0.72 12.82
C MET A 86 25.89 -1.17 11.45
N LEU A 87 25.89 -0.28 10.44
CA LEU A 87 25.45 -0.62 9.08
C LEU A 87 26.34 -1.71 8.45
N LYS A 88 27.66 -1.67 8.69
CA LYS A 88 28.57 -2.74 8.23
C LYS A 88 28.27 -4.08 8.91
N ALA A 89 27.94 -4.06 10.21
CA ALA A 89 27.57 -5.28 10.92
C ALA A 89 26.27 -5.89 10.34
N VAL A 90 25.26 -5.06 10.09
CA VAL A 90 24.00 -5.48 9.45
C VAL A 90 24.26 -6.03 8.05
N ALA A 91 25.10 -5.37 7.25
CA ALA A 91 25.44 -5.83 5.89
C ALA A 91 26.14 -7.21 5.90
N ALA A 92 27.04 -7.45 6.86
CA ALA A 92 27.69 -8.75 7.02
C ALA A 92 26.68 -9.85 7.40
N MET A 93 25.75 -9.56 8.32
CA MET A 93 24.69 -10.50 8.68
C MET A 93 23.74 -10.79 7.50
N GLN A 94 23.37 -9.78 6.73
CA GLN A 94 22.56 -9.95 5.52
C GLN A 94 23.27 -10.83 4.49
N ALA A 95 24.58 -10.64 4.28
CA ALA A 95 25.37 -11.44 3.35
C ALA A 95 25.39 -12.93 3.76
N GLU A 96 25.48 -13.24 5.05
CA GLU A 96 25.42 -14.63 5.52
C GLU A 96 24.02 -15.24 5.35
N ALA A 97 22.97 -14.47 5.70
CA ALA A 97 21.59 -14.92 5.56
C ALA A 97 21.20 -15.22 4.09
N ILE A 98 21.71 -14.42 3.15
CA ILE A 98 21.46 -14.61 1.71
C ILE A 98 22.07 -15.94 1.22
N LYS A 99 23.20 -16.41 1.77
CA LYS A 99 23.79 -17.70 1.36
C LYS A 99 22.87 -18.88 1.63
N SER A 100 22.12 -18.83 2.73
CA SER A 100 21.10 -19.83 3.06
C SER A 100 19.72 -19.56 2.44
N SER A 101 19.57 -18.48 1.66
CA SER A 101 18.32 -18.15 0.99
C SER A 101 18.25 -18.76 -0.40
N THR A 102 17.07 -19.22 -0.81
CA THR A 102 16.80 -19.73 -2.16
C THR A 102 15.94 -18.72 -2.90
N TRP A 103 16.37 -18.32 -4.10
CA TRP A 103 15.54 -17.49 -4.98
C TRP A 103 14.49 -18.38 -5.67
N VAL A 104 13.23 -18.17 -5.34
CA VAL A 104 12.11 -18.99 -5.84
C VAL A 104 11.45 -18.42 -7.10
N GLY A 105 11.56 -17.11 -7.35
CA GLY A 105 11.21 -16.50 -8.63
C GLY A 105 9.86 -16.93 -9.20
N GLU A 106 9.88 -17.42 -10.44
CA GLU A 106 8.68 -17.93 -11.15
C GLU A 106 8.17 -19.27 -10.61
N LYS A 107 8.99 -20.00 -9.84
CA LYS A 107 8.63 -21.28 -9.20
C LYS A 107 8.04 -21.12 -7.81
N PHE A 108 7.66 -19.90 -7.43
CA PHE A 108 7.08 -19.63 -6.11
C PHE A 108 5.86 -20.51 -5.82
N ALA A 109 5.04 -20.82 -6.83
CA ALA A 109 3.85 -21.63 -6.62
C ALA A 109 4.18 -23.11 -6.29
N GLU A 110 5.31 -23.62 -6.76
CA GLU A 110 5.76 -25.00 -6.59
C GLU A 110 6.73 -25.18 -5.42
N ASP A 111 7.54 -24.17 -5.12
CA ASP A 111 8.61 -24.20 -4.13
C ASP A 111 8.22 -23.51 -2.79
N ALA A 112 6.94 -23.15 -2.60
CA ALA A 112 6.38 -22.57 -1.37
C ALA A 112 6.10 -23.59 -0.25
#